data_AF-A0A434BQJ7-F1
#
_entry.id   AF-A0A434BQJ7-F1
#
_cell.length_a   1.000
_cell.length_b   1.000
_cell.length_c   1.000
_cell.angle_alpha   90.00
_cell.angle_beta   90.00
_cell.angle_gamma   90.00
#
_symmetry.space_group_name_H-M   'P 1'
#
loop_
_entity.id
_entity.type
_entity.pdbx_description
1 polymer ?
#
loop_
_entity_poly.entity_id
_entity_poly.type
_entity_poly.pdbx_seq_one_letter_code
_entity_poly.pdbx_strand_id
1 'polypeptide(L)'
;FELWDTGIMEAQFIASVTADPKRFSAEDARRWAASFDSWDIVDGVSDLFVDTDAWKELIAEFAADEREFVRRTAFAMMAWSVVHRKKEPGATFLSFLPIIETHANDSRNFVKKAVNWALRSIGKRSMDMHGVALAAAERLAQSTDRTARWIGKDAVRELSNAKTLARIAARKG
;
A
#
# COMPACT_ATOMS: atom_id res chain seq x y z
N PHE A 1 -14.06 -20.75 1.74
CA PHE A 1 -14.57 -19.40 2.02
C PHE A 1 -15.70 -19.20 1.03
N GLU A 2 -16.90 -19.74 1.30
CA GLU A 2 -17.88 -20.02 0.22
C GLU A 2 -18.26 -18.80 -0.63
N LEU A 3 -18.42 -17.63 -0.01
CA LEU A 3 -18.68 -16.37 -0.74
C LEU A 3 -17.52 -15.96 -1.65
N TRP A 4 -16.28 -16.15 -1.18
CA TRP A 4 -15.08 -15.89 -1.97
C TRP A 4 -14.98 -16.81 -3.19
N ASP A 5 -15.30 -18.09 -2.95
CA ASP A 5 -15.17 -19.17 -3.93
C ASP A 5 -16.20 -19.05 -5.08
N THR A 6 -17.19 -18.17 -4.96
CA THR A 6 -18.14 -17.86 -6.04
C THR A 6 -17.51 -17.11 -7.22
N GLY A 7 -16.39 -16.40 -7.00
CA GLY A 7 -15.77 -15.53 -8.01
C GLY A 7 -16.57 -14.27 -8.34
N ILE A 8 -17.70 -14.03 -7.68
CA ILE A 8 -18.52 -12.82 -7.87
C ILE A 8 -17.92 -11.71 -7.01
N MET A 9 -17.55 -10.59 -7.63
CA MET A 9 -16.85 -9.47 -6.97
C MET A 9 -17.59 -8.96 -5.72
N GLU A 10 -18.91 -8.76 -5.80
CA GLU A 10 -19.72 -8.33 -4.66
C GLU A 10 -19.71 -9.35 -3.53
N ALA A 11 -19.75 -10.65 -3.86
CA ALA A 11 -19.67 -11.72 -2.86
C ALA A 11 -18.27 -11.79 -2.23
N GLN A 12 -17.21 -11.55 -3.01
CA GLN A 12 -15.84 -11.46 -2.50
C GLN A 12 -15.62 -10.25 -1.59
N PHE A 13 -16.22 -9.10 -1.89
CA PHE A 13 -16.23 -7.95 -0.98
C PHE A 13 -17.02 -8.24 0.29
N ILE A 14 -18.19 -8.89 0.20
CA ILE A 14 -18.92 -9.32 1.40
C ILE A 14 -18.06 -10.29 2.21
N ALA A 15 -17.37 -11.22 1.55
CA ALA A 15 -16.47 -12.16 2.22
C ALA A 15 -15.33 -11.44 2.95
N SER A 16 -14.74 -10.37 2.39
CA SER A 16 -13.65 -9.65 3.05
C SER A 16 -14.11 -8.86 4.27
N VAL A 17 -15.28 -8.21 4.21
CA VAL A 17 -15.79 -7.41 5.35
C VAL A 17 -16.44 -8.26 6.44
N THR A 18 -16.81 -9.51 6.13
CA THR A 18 -17.40 -10.46 7.10
C THR A 18 -16.43 -11.54 7.56
N ALA A 19 -15.21 -11.58 7.01
CA ALA A 19 -14.18 -12.51 7.44
C ALA A 19 -13.90 -12.32 8.93
N ASP A 20 -13.98 -13.40 9.71
CA ASP A 20 -13.54 -13.38 11.10
C ASP A 20 -12.01 -13.19 11.11
N PRO A 21 -11.49 -12.06 11.61
CA PRO A 21 -10.04 -11.79 11.60
C PRO A 21 -9.26 -12.84 12.38
N LYS A 22 -9.89 -13.54 13.34
CA LYS A 22 -9.26 -14.62 14.10
C LYS A 22 -9.10 -15.92 13.30
N ARG A 23 -9.85 -16.06 12.21
CA ARG A 23 -9.82 -17.25 11.34
C ARG A 23 -9.12 -16.97 10.01
N PHE A 24 -8.86 -15.72 9.68
CA PHE A 24 -8.16 -15.34 8.46
C PHE A 24 -6.63 -15.48 8.65
N SER A 25 -6.05 -16.47 7.98
CA SER A 25 -4.62 -16.78 8.09
C SER A 25 -3.79 -16.09 7.01
N ALA A 26 -2.46 -16.08 7.19
CA ALA A 26 -1.53 -15.65 6.14
C ALA A 26 -1.64 -16.52 4.87
N GLU A 27 -1.97 -17.80 5.02
CA GLU A 27 -2.20 -18.71 3.88
C GLU A 27 -3.47 -18.33 3.11
N ASP A 28 -4.53 -17.91 3.81
CA ASP A 28 -5.74 -17.40 3.18
C ASP A 28 -5.46 -16.11 2.41
N ALA A 29 -4.67 -15.19 2.99
CA ALA A 29 -4.23 -13.98 2.30
C ALA A 29 -3.48 -14.30 1.01
N ARG A 30 -2.54 -15.25 1.04
CA ARG A 30 -1.79 -15.71 -0.15
C ARG A 30 -2.72 -16.32 -1.20
N ARG A 31 -3.67 -17.16 -0.78
CA ARG A 31 -4.64 -17.79 -1.68
C ARG A 31 -5.54 -16.76 -2.35
N TRP A 32 -6.05 -15.79 -1.60
CA TRP A 32 -6.89 -14.70 -2.11
C TRP A 32 -6.09 -13.76 -3.02
N ALA A 33 -4.86 -13.41 -2.64
CA ALA A 33 -3.99 -12.57 -3.46
C ALA A 33 -3.71 -13.21 -4.83
N ALA A 34 -3.49 -14.52 -4.86
CA ALA A 34 -3.25 -15.27 -6.09
C ALA A 34 -4.45 -15.30 -7.05
N SER A 35 -5.68 -15.03 -6.57
CA SER A 35 -6.89 -15.00 -7.39
C SER A 35 -7.31 -13.60 -7.83
N PHE A 36 -6.63 -12.53 -7.41
CA PHE A 36 -6.99 -11.17 -7.81
C PHE A 36 -6.76 -10.93 -9.31
N ASP A 37 -7.75 -10.30 -9.96
CA ASP A 37 -7.76 -10.01 -11.40
C ASP A 37 -8.11 -8.53 -11.73
N SER A 38 -8.35 -7.71 -10.70
CA SER A 38 -8.70 -6.30 -10.84
C SER A 38 -8.10 -5.47 -9.71
N TRP A 39 -7.97 -4.17 -9.94
CA TRP A 39 -7.46 -3.25 -8.92
C TRP A 39 -8.47 -2.99 -7.81
N ASP A 40 -9.77 -3.04 -8.13
CA ASP A 40 -10.87 -2.81 -7.19
C ASP A 40 -10.90 -3.89 -6.09
N ILE A 41 -10.80 -5.17 -6.48
CA ILE A 41 -10.78 -6.27 -5.51
C ILE A 41 -9.53 -6.22 -4.63
N VAL A 42 -8.37 -5.86 -5.20
CA VAL A 42 -7.13 -5.68 -4.43
C VAL A 42 -7.32 -4.61 -3.36
N ASP A 43 -7.81 -3.43 -3.73
CA ASP A 43 -7.90 -2.29 -2.83
C ASP A 43 -8.95 -2.52 -1.73
N GLY A 44 -10.09 -3.13 -2.06
CA GLY A 44 -11.17 -3.39 -1.09
C GLY A 44 -10.96 -4.60 -0.18
N VAL A 45 -10.00 -5.48 -0.48
CA VAL A 45 -9.73 -6.70 0.31
C VAL A 45 -8.41 -6.61 1.09
N SER A 46 -7.40 -5.91 0.57
CA SER A 46 -6.06 -5.87 1.16
C SER A 46 -5.98 -5.27 2.58
N ASP A 47 -6.96 -4.48 3.02
CA ASP A 47 -7.05 -4.03 4.41
C ASP A 47 -7.19 -5.21 5.39
N LEU A 48 -7.99 -6.23 5.04
CA LEU A 48 -8.12 -7.44 5.86
C LEU A 48 -6.77 -8.15 6.05
N PHE A 49 -5.88 -8.09 5.06
CA PHE A 49 -4.57 -8.75 5.14
C PHE A 49 -3.67 -8.04 6.15
N VAL A 50 -3.87 -6.73 6.31
CA VAL A 50 -3.14 -5.91 7.29
C VAL A 50 -3.48 -6.32 8.71
N ASP A 51 -4.65 -6.90 8.99
CA ASP A 51 -5.05 -7.36 10.34
C ASP A 51 -4.30 -8.62 10.81
N THR A 52 -3.76 -9.41 9.88
CA THR A 52 -2.95 -10.59 10.21
C THR A 52 -1.65 -10.22 10.92
N ASP A 53 -1.09 -11.11 11.76
CA ASP A 53 0.23 -10.89 12.37
C ASP A 53 1.39 -10.94 11.34
N ALA A 54 1.17 -11.66 10.23
CA ALA A 54 2.12 -11.82 9.13
C ALA A 54 2.12 -10.67 8.12
N TRP A 55 1.37 -9.59 8.35
CA TRP A 55 1.16 -8.52 7.36
C TRP A 55 2.46 -7.93 6.78
N LYS A 56 3.54 -7.83 7.57
CA LYS A 56 4.85 -7.36 7.10
C LYS A 56 5.55 -8.35 6.17
N GLU A 57 5.47 -9.64 6.48
CA GLU A 57 5.98 -10.73 5.65
C GLU A 57 5.23 -10.78 4.33
N LEU A 58 3.90 -10.71 4.38
CA LEU A 58 3.04 -10.67 3.19
C LEU A 58 3.37 -9.48 2.28
N ILE A 59 3.61 -8.28 2.84
CA ILE A 59 4.04 -7.12 2.05
C ILE A 59 5.33 -7.42 1.29
N ALA A 60 6.34 -8.00 1.96
CA ALA A 60 7.62 -8.30 1.35
C ALA A 60 7.49 -9.37 0.24
N GLU A 61 6.74 -10.44 0.52
CA GLU A 61 6.47 -11.51 -0.45
C GLU A 61 5.73 -10.99 -1.68
N PHE A 62 4.64 -10.26 -1.47
CA PHE A 62 3.82 -9.76 -2.57
C PHE A 62 4.54 -8.72 -3.41
N ALA A 63 5.40 -7.88 -2.82
CA ALA A 63 6.19 -6.91 -3.58
C ALA A 63 7.16 -7.62 -4.55
N ALA A 64 7.74 -8.74 -4.12
CA ALA A 64 8.66 -9.54 -4.93
C ALA A 64 7.94 -10.36 -6.03
N ASP A 65 6.63 -10.56 -5.94
CA ASP A 65 5.86 -11.31 -6.93
C ASP A 65 5.77 -10.55 -8.26
N GLU A 66 5.91 -11.26 -9.38
CA GLU A 66 5.84 -10.68 -10.73
C GLU A 66 4.41 -10.49 -11.23
N ARG A 67 3.40 -11.12 -10.63
CA ARG A 67 2.00 -10.96 -11.03
C ARG A 67 1.50 -9.57 -10.64
N GLU A 68 0.87 -8.87 -11.58
CA GLU A 68 0.51 -7.44 -11.43
C GLU A 68 -0.33 -7.17 -10.19
N PHE A 69 -1.40 -7.94 -9.99
CA PHE A 69 -2.32 -7.71 -8.89
C PHE A 69 -1.78 -8.16 -7.54
N VAL A 70 -0.98 -9.24 -7.49
CA VAL A 70 -0.26 -9.63 -6.27
C VAL A 70 0.72 -8.53 -5.87
N ARG A 71 1.51 -8.01 -6.81
CA ARG A 71 2.42 -6.88 -6.54
C ARG A 71 1.67 -5.63 -6.10
N ARG A 72 0.54 -5.32 -6.74
CA ARG A 72 -0.33 -4.21 -6.32
C ARG A 72 -0.76 -4.37 -4.86
N THR A 73 -1.12 -5.59 -4.45
CA THR A 73 -1.55 -5.90 -3.07
C THR A 73 -0.52 -5.45 -2.06
N ALA A 74 0.78 -5.66 -2.30
CA ALA A 74 1.84 -5.21 -1.39
C ALA A 74 1.75 -3.71 -1.08
N PHE A 75 1.61 -2.88 -2.12
CA PHE A 75 1.57 -1.43 -1.97
C PHE A 75 0.23 -0.93 -1.42
N ALA A 76 -0.88 -1.61 -1.75
CA ALA A 76 -2.17 -1.36 -1.11
C ALA A 76 -2.11 -1.67 0.39
N MET A 77 -1.53 -2.81 0.78
CA MET A 77 -1.30 -3.18 2.19
C MET A 77 -0.41 -2.16 2.91
N MET A 78 0.65 -1.63 2.27
CA MET A 78 1.44 -0.54 2.85
C MET A 78 0.57 0.69 3.14
N ALA A 79 -0.27 1.11 2.19
CA ALA A 79 -1.17 2.25 2.38
C ALA A 79 -2.22 2.00 3.48
N TRP A 80 -2.83 0.82 3.53
CA TRP A 80 -3.78 0.45 4.56
C TRP A 80 -3.13 0.32 5.94
N SER A 81 -1.95 -0.28 6.04
CA SER A 81 -1.22 -0.36 7.32
C SER A 81 -0.95 1.01 7.94
N VAL A 82 -0.68 2.02 7.11
CA VAL A 82 -0.53 3.41 7.55
C VAL A 82 -1.82 3.98 8.16
N VAL A 83 -3.00 3.54 7.73
CA VAL A 83 -4.30 3.98 8.22
C VAL A 83 -4.74 3.21 9.48
N HIS A 84 -4.60 1.89 9.46
CA HIS A 84 -5.23 1.00 10.45
C HIS A 84 -4.31 0.65 11.62
N ARG A 85 -3.00 0.48 11.40
CA ARG A 85 -2.03 0.13 12.45
C ARG A 85 -1.59 1.36 13.25
N LYS A 86 -2.51 1.98 13.99
CA LYS A 86 -2.31 3.25 14.72
C LYS A 86 -1.22 3.19 15.80
N LYS A 87 -1.03 2.03 16.44
CA LYS A 87 -0.04 1.82 17.51
C LYS A 87 1.34 1.37 16.99
N GLU A 88 1.45 1.05 15.70
CA GLU A 88 2.71 0.61 15.12
C GLU A 88 3.70 1.79 15.02
N PRO A 89 4.99 1.60 15.36
CA PRO A 89 5.99 2.65 15.26
C PRO A 89 6.13 3.23 13.85
N GLY A 90 6.39 4.53 13.76
CA GLY A 90 6.67 5.21 12.49
C GLY A 90 7.80 4.55 11.69
N ALA A 91 8.83 4.06 12.39
CA ALA A 91 9.98 3.36 11.80
C ALA A 91 9.58 2.13 10.98
N THR A 92 8.53 1.41 11.38
CA THR A 92 8.03 0.24 10.63
C THR A 92 7.56 0.67 9.23
N PHE A 93 6.77 1.74 9.12
CA PHE A 93 6.31 2.25 7.83
C PHE A 93 7.44 2.83 6.99
N LEU A 94 8.40 3.52 7.62
CA LEU A 94 9.57 4.04 6.93
C LEU A 94 10.45 2.93 6.33
N SER A 95 10.45 1.73 6.93
CA SER A 95 11.14 0.56 6.39
C SER A 95 10.58 0.08 5.04
N PHE A 96 9.39 0.55 4.63
CA PHE A 96 8.81 0.24 3.31
C PHE A 96 9.32 1.14 2.19
N LEU A 97 9.95 2.29 2.50
CA LEU A 97 10.44 3.22 1.48
C LEU A 97 11.45 2.59 0.51
N PRO A 98 12.43 1.76 0.95
CA PRO A 98 13.32 1.04 0.03
C PRO A 98 12.58 0.10 -0.94
N ILE A 99 11.50 -0.56 -0.49
CA ILE A 99 10.68 -1.43 -1.34
C ILE A 99 9.95 -0.57 -2.39
N ILE A 100 9.36 0.55 -1.97
CA ILE A 100 8.72 1.53 -2.86
C ILE A 100 9.70 2.03 -3.93
N GLU A 101 10.92 2.42 -3.53
CA GLU A 101 11.95 2.90 -4.46
C GLU A 101 12.39 1.79 -5.44
N THR A 102 12.56 0.56 -4.95
CA THR A 102 12.95 -0.61 -5.77
C THR A 102 11.95 -0.88 -6.90
N HIS A 103 10.65 -0.74 -6.62
CA HIS A 103 9.58 -1.03 -7.58
C HIS A 103 9.01 0.22 -8.28
N ALA A 104 9.61 1.40 -8.07
CA ALA A 104 9.12 2.65 -8.66
C ALA A 104 9.25 2.70 -10.19
N ASN A 105 10.05 1.82 -10.79
CA ASN A 105 10.20 1.69 -12.25
C ASN A 105 9.14 0.78 -12.91
N ASP A 106 8.28 0.11 -12.12
CA ASP A 106 7.25 -0.78 -12.64
C ASP A 106 6.20 0.01 -13.43
N SER A 107 6.25 -0.08 -14.76
CA SER A 107 5.44 0.75 -15.65
C SER A 107 3.97 0.35 -15.72
N ARG A 108 3.60 -0.81 -15.14
CA ARG A 108 2.22 -1.31 -15.14
C ARG A 108 1.32 -0.37 -14.37
N ASN A 109 0.19 0.01 -14.98
CA ASN A 109 -0.61 1.12 -14.52
C ASN A 109 -1.16 0.92 -13.11
N PHE A 110 -1.54 -0.31 -12.76
CA PHE A 110 -2.08 -0.58 -11.44
C PHE A 110 -0.97 -0.67 -10.39
N VAL A 111 0.20 -1.21 -10.72
CA VAL A 111 1.33 -1.22 -9.77
C VAL A 111 1.82 0.21 -9.50
N LYS A 112 2.16 1.00 -10.53
CA LYS A 112 2.69 2.35 -10.33
C LYS A 112 1.77 3.26 -9.52
N LYS A 113 0.44 3.12 -9.71
CA LYS A 113 -0.56 3.87 -8.94
C LYS A 113 -0.57 3.46 -7.47
N ALA A 114 -0.42 2.17 -7.18
CA ALA A 114 -0.35 1.69 -5.80
C ALA A 114 0.98 2.09 -5.13
N VAL A 115 2.11 2.03 -5.84
CA VAL A 115 3.42 2.53 -5.35
C VAL A 115 3.33 4.01 -4.97
N ASN A 116 2.78 4.85 -5.85
CA ASN A 116 2.54 6.27 -5.55
C ASN A 116 1.59 6.45 -4.35
N TRP A 117 0.52 5.66 -4.26
CA TRP A 117 -0.43 5.73 -3.16
C TRP A 117 0.23 5.37 -1.82
N ALA A 118 1.03 4.30 -1.76
CA ALA A 118 1.79 3.91 -0.58
C ALA A 118 2.73 5.03 -0.11
N LEU A 119 3.54 5.58 -1.02
CA LEU A 119 4.48 6.67 -0.74
C LEU A 119 3.77 7.90 -0.15
N ARG A 120 2.68 8.35 -0.78
CA ARG A 120 1.89 9.49 -0.29
C ARG A 120 1.25 9.18 1.05
N SER A 121 0.75 7.96 1.27
CA SER A 121 0.12 7.57 2.53
C SER A 121 1.12 7.66 3.68
N ILE A 122 2.32 7.09 3.53
CA ILE A 122 3.42 7.19 4.50
C ILE A 122 3.72 8.66 4.82
N GLY A 123 3.95 9.50 3.80
CA GLY A 123 4.27 10.92 4.00
C GLY A 123 3.14 11.77 4.59
N LYS A 124 1.90 11.27 4.59
CA LYS A 124 0.74 11.95 5.19
C LYS A 124 0.44 11.51 6.62
N ARG A 125 1.16 10.52 7.18
CA ARG A 125 0.85 9.97 8.51
C ARG A 125 1.19 10.94 9.64
N SER A 126 2.44 11.41 9.70
CA SER A 126 2.96 12.32 10.73
C SER A 126 4.08 13.20 10.17
N MET A 127 4.45 14.28 10.88
CA MET A 127 5.55 15.16 10.48
C MET A 127 6.91 14.43 10.44
N ASP A 128 7.15 13.52 11.38
CA ASP A 128 8.40 12.73 11.41
C ASP A 128 8.55 11.87 10.15
N MET A 129 7.45 11.26 9.69
CA MET A 129 7.45 10.44 8.48
C MET A 129 7.41 11.30 7.21
N HIS A 130 6.82 12.48 7.29
CA HIS A 130 6.66 13.40 6.17
C HIS A 130 7.99 13.75 5.52
N GLY A 131 8.97 14.20 6.31
CA GLY A 131 10.27 14.61 5.78
C GLY A 131 10.99 13.48 5.04
N VAL A 132 10.97 12.27 5.60
CA VAL A 132 11.64 11.10 5.01
C VAL A 132 10.94 10.66 3.71
N ALA A 133 9.60 10.63 3.70
CA ALA A 133 8.82 10.29 2.51
C ALA A 133 8.94 11.35 1.40
N LEU A 134 8.98 12.64 1.76
CA LEU A 134 9.19 13.73 0.81
C LEU A 134 10.57 13.62 0.16
N ALA A 135 11.62 13.35 0.94
CA ALA A 135 12.95 13.14 0.38
C ALA A 135 13.01 11.95 -0.58
N ALA A 136 12.30 10.85 -0.29
CA ALA A 136 12.16 9.73 -1.23
C ALA A 136 11.42 10.15 -2.52
N ALA A 137 10.32 10.89 -2.40
CA ALA A 137 9.59 11.42 -3.54
C ALA A 137 10.45 12.35 -4.42
N GLU A 138 11.27 13.20 -3.81
CA GLU A 138 12.21 14.10 -4.52
C GLU A 138 13.28 13.32 -5.29
N ARG A 139 13.86 12.26 -4.71
CA ARG A 139 14.79 11.37 -5.42
C ARG A 139 14.12 10.73 -6.63
N LEU A 140 12.93 10.17 -6.45
CA LEU A 140 12.17 9.58 -7.55
C LEU A 140 11.85 10.61 -8.64
N ALA A 141 11.51 11.85 -8.27
CA ALA A 141 11.21 12.92 -9.21
C ALA A 141 12.39 13.32 -10.11
N GLN A 142 13.63 13.05 -9.66
CA GLN A 142 14.86 13.28 -10.41
C GLN A 142 15.28 12.07 -11.27
N SER A 143 14.58 10.93 -11.15
CA SER A 143 14.90 9.72 -11.91
C SER A 143 14.85 9.94 -13.43
N THR A 144 15.73 9.22 -14.14
CA THR A 144 15.70 9.13 -15.61
C THR A 144 14.52 8.29 -16.09
N ASP A 145 14.10 7.30 -15.29
CA ASP A 145 12.94 6.46 -15.57
C ASP A 145 11.64 7.29 -15.52
N ARG A 146 10.76 7.08 -16.50
CA ARG A 146 9.53 7.86 -16.64
C ARG A 146 8.50 7.53 -15.57
N THR A 147 8.41 6.26 -15.16
CA THR A 147 7.46 5.80 -14.14
C THR A 147 7.86 6.34 -12.78
N ALA A 148 9.11 6.13 -12.37
CA ALA A 148 9.66 6.60 -11.11
C ALA A 148 9.53 8.13 -10.99
N ARG A 149 9.88 8.85 -12.06
CA ARG A 149 9.73 10.32 -12.12
C ARG A 149 8.28 10.77 -12.01
N TRP A 150 7.33 10.06 -12.62
CA TRP A 150 5.91 10.38 -12.48
C TRP A 150 5.44 10.19 -11.04
N ILE A 151 5.81 9.06 -10.41
CA ILE A 151 5.50 8.76 -9.00
C ILE A 151 6.04 9.86 -8.09
N GLY A 152 7.33 10.18 -8.24
CA GLY A 152 8.00 11.18 -7.43
C GLY A 152 7.40 12.58 -7.59
N LYS A 153 7.22 13.05 -8.82
CA LYS A 153 6.64 14.38 -9.08
C LYS A 153 5.23 14.53 -8.51
N ASP A 154 4.39 13.50 -8.66
CA ASP A 154 3.04 13.52 -8.12
C ASP A 154 3.03 13.50 -6.59
N ALA A 155 3.87 12.67 -5.96
CA ALA A 155 4.00 12.62 -4.52
C ALA A 155 4.56 13.93 -3.93
N VAL A 156 5.60 14.53 -4.53
CA VAL A 156 6.11 15.85 -4.14
C VAL A 156 5.01 16.90 -4.21
N ARG A 157 4.26 16.96 -5.32
CA ARG A 157 3.16 17.92 -5.50
C ARG A 157 2.14 17.85 -4.36
N GLU A 158 1.74 16.65 -3.94
CA GLU A 158 0.77 16.48 -2.87
C GLU A 158 1.36 16.72 -1.48
N LEU A 159 2.55 16.20 -1.22
CA LEU A 159 3.21 16.29 0.08
C LEU A 159 3.65 17.74 0.38
N SER A 160 4.11 18.49 -0.60
CA SER A 160 4.45 19.91 -0.45
C SER A 160 3.23 20.85 -0.51
N ASN A 161 2.02 20.33 -0.71
CA ASN A 161 0.82 21.17 -0.74
C ASN A 161 0.54 21.77 0.64
N ALA A 162 0.32 23.09 0.71
CA ALA A 162 0.09 23.81 1.97
C ALA A 162 -1.09 23.25 2.80
N LYS A 163 -2.19 22.82 2.15
CA LYS A 163 -3.34 22.22 2.86
C LYS A 163 -2.97 20.83 3.42
N THR A 164 -2.18 20.05 2.68
CA THR A 164 -1.68 18.76 3.15
C THR A 164 -0.76 18.95 4.35
N LEU A 165 0.22 19.85 4.27
CA LEU A 165 1.15 20.17 5.36
C LEU A 165 0.42 20.63 6.63
N ALA A 166 -0.52 21.57 6.48
CA ALA A 166 -1.32 22.06 7.61
C ALA A 166 -2.11 20.91 8.28
N ARG A 167 -2.68 20.00 7.50
CA ARG A 167 -3.42 18.84 8.02
C ARG A 167 -2.51 17.84 8.74
N ILE A 168 -1.28 17.62 8.25
CA ILE A 168 -0.33 16.72 8.91
C ILE A 168 0.15 17.34 10.23
N ALA A 169 0.51 18.63 10.21
CA ALA A 169 0.95 19.35 11.41
C ALA A 169 -0.13 19.45 12.50
N ALA A 170 -1.41 19.48 12.11
CA ALA A 170 -2.54 19.50 13.04
C ALA A 170 -2.84 18.13 13.69
N ARG A 171 -2.28 17.02 13.17
CA ARG A 171 -2.46 15.70 13.78
C ARG A 171 -1.55 15.58 15.00
N LYS A 172 -2.15 15.46 16.19
CA LYS A 172 -1.43 15.03 17.38
C LYS A 172 -1.08 13.55 17.20
N GLY A 173 0.21 13.23 17.36
CA GLY A 173 0.73 11.86 17.33
C GLY A 173 0.13 10.99 18.41
#